data_AF-A0A914FX03-F1
#
_entry.id   AF-A0A914FX03-F1
#
_cell.length_a   1.000
_cell.length_b   1.000
_cell.length_c   1.000
_cell.angle_alpha   90.00
_cell.angle_beta   90.00
_cell.angle_gamma   90.00
#
_symmetry.space_group_name_H-M   'P 1'
#
loop_
_entity.id
_entity.type
_entity.pdbx_description
1 polymer ?
#
loop_
_entity_poly.entity_id
_entity_poly.type
_entity_poly.pdbx_seq_one_letter_code
_entity_poly.pdbx_strand_id
1 'polypeptide(L)'
;MLKHLSTTCSILRQFSSNAFSLRTHNCGELRKSDVGKKVHLYGWVLKNRYNGSFIILHDKYGFVQARLPSESNLKDLAATIEIESLEILNKCSNIPFPVIGNLKPEAETEIELRKRLTFRYFDLRKTESQRILHLRANVVKKIRRCLEDELGFIEVETPTLAAHTPGGAAEFIVPTQIHGQVYSLPQSPQIYKQLLMIGQLDRYYQIARCYRDESIRGDRQPEFTQVDLELSFVSQDQILSLLEKMIIDSWPETMASHKPTAPFQRLSFDEAMIKYGSDKPDLRIPWIFEDCSAAFNNPSTKAYGFVVKDYKKNDGLPSFGALKRKFSKLYPHYDHKNIRFINSKEKEVYGKDIDSNLIQKFKLEKDDLLVIGVTNEPQRSLKKLLSTMGHARNYLADL
;
A
#
# COMPACT_ATOMS: atom_id res chain seq x y z
N MET A 1 -26.74 26.70 -40.51
CA MET A 1 -25.43 26.59 -39.83
C MET A 1 -25.29 25.15 -39.33
N LEU A 2 -24.80 24.26 -40.18
CA LEU A 2 -24.62 22.83 -39.88
C LEU A 2 -23.37 22.66 -39.00
N LYS A 3 -23.54 22.21 -37.75
CA LYS A 3 -22.44 21.76 -36.90
C LYS A 3 -22.28 20.26 -37.07
N HIS A 4 -21.27 19.88 -37.84
CA HIS A 4 -20.77 18.52 -37.92
C HIS A 4 -20.03 18.19 -36.62
N LEU A 5 -20.58 17.30 -35.80
CA LEU A 5 -19.88 16.67 -34.67
C LEU A 5 -19.52 15.25 -35.10
N SER A 6 -18.30 15.05 -35.58
CA SER A 6 -17.72 13.71 -35.73
C SER A 6 -17.03 13.33 -34.43
N THR A 7 -17.70 12.55 -33.60
CA THR A 7 -17.04 11.77 -32.55
C THR A 7 -16.71 10.41 -33.13
N THR A 8 -15.46 10.23 -33.54
CA THR A 8 -14.88 8.91 -33.78
C THR A 8 -14.77 8.21 -32.43
N CYS A 9 -15.77 7.40 -32.09
CA CYS A 9 -15.60 6.35 -31.09
C CYS A 9 -14.60 5.35 -31.69
N SER A 10 -13.33 5.47 -31.34
CA SER A 10 -12.35 4.45 -31.66
C SER A 10 -12.71 3.21 -30.83
N ILE A 11 -13.49 2.31 -31.43
CA ILE A 11 -13.65 0.94 -30.96
C ILE A 11 -12.25 0.33 -31.04
N LEU A 12 -11.48 0.42 -29.97
CA LEU A 12 -10.26 -0.35 -29.81
C LEU A 12 -10.69 -1.82 -29.97
N ARG A 13 -10.25 -2.48 -31.05
CA ARG A 13 -10.45 -3.92 -31.20
C ARG A 13 -9.80 -4.61 -30.00
N GLN A 14 -10.61 -5.02 -29.04
CA GLN A 14 -10.15 -5.90 -27.98
C GLN A 14 -10.01 -7.29 -28.58
N PHE A 15 -8.76 -7.70 -28.80
CA PHE A 15 -8.47 -9.09 -29.13
C PHE A 15 -8.85 -9.98 -27.94
N SER A 16 -9.35 -11.19 -28.25
CA SER A 16 -9.61 -12.22 -27.24
C SER A 16 -8.34 -12.52 -26.43
N SER A 17 -8.48 -12.89 -25.15
CA SER A 17 -7.36 -13.36 -24.32
C SER A 17 -6.68 -14.63 -24.86
N ASN A 18 -7.31 -15.30 -25.85
CA ASN A 18 -6.77 -16.45 -26.54
C ASN A 18 -6.09 -16.08 -27.88
N ALA A 19 -6.19 -14.83 -28.33
CA ALA A 19 -5.42 -14.37 -29.47
C ALA A 19 -3.92 -14.54 -29.21
N PHE A 20 -3.17 -14.94 -30.24
CA PHE A 20 -1.73 -15.24 -30.15
C PHE A 20 -1.39 -16.39 -29.17
N SER A 21 -2.27 -17.40 -29.05
CA SER A 21 -2.05 -18.59 -28.23
C SER A 21 -2.41 -19.87 -28.99
N LEU A 22 -1.81 -20.99 -28.56
CA LEU A 22 -2.20 -22.34 -29.01
C LEU A 22 -3.52 -22.82 -28.39
N ARG A 23 -4.01 -22.13 -27.34
CA ARG A 23 -5.31 -22.46 -26.73
C ARG A 23 -6.45 -21.89 -27.56
N THR A 24 -7.55 -22.63 -27.65
CA THR A 24 -8.80 -22.07 -28.20
C THR A 24 -9.61 -21.38 -27.12
N HIS A 25 -9.54 -21.90 -25.89
CA HIS A 25 -10.25 -21.36 -24.72
C HIS A 25 -9.32 -21.29 -23.51
N ASN A 26 -9.61 -20.39 -22.56
CA ASN A 26 -9.02 -20.43 -21.22
C ASN A 26 -9.82 -21.34 -20.26
N CYS A 27 -9.23 -21.69 -19.12
CA CYS A 27 -9.89 -22.61 -18.17
C CYS A 27 -11.13 -22.02 -17.50
N GLY A 28 -11.28 -20.69 -17.46
CA GLY A 28 -12.39 -19.99 -16.81
C GLY A 28 -13.53 -19.55 -17.73
N GLU A 29 -13.40 -19.69 -19.06
CA GLU A 29 -14.36 -19.12 -20.01
C GLU A 29 -15.46 -20.08 -20.46
N LEU A 30 -15.31 -21.39 -20.28
CA LEU A 30 -16.25 -22.38 -20.81
C LEU A 30 -17.62 -22.29 -20.15
N ARG A 31 -18.68 -22.31 -20.96
CA ARG A 31 -20.09 -22.21 -20.54
C ARG A 31 -20.94 -23.29 -21.22
N LYS A 32 -22.23 -23.37 -20.86
CA LYS A 32 -23.19 -24.31 -21.49
C LYS A 32 -23.29 -24.12 -23.01
N SER A 33 -23.03 -22.92 -23.53
CA SER A 33 -22.99 -22.62 -24.96
C SER A 33 -21.86 -23.32 -25.72
N ASP A 34 -20.90 -23.93 -25.01
CA ASP A 34 -19.75 -24.60 -25.60
C ASP A 34 -19.88 -26.12 -25.61
N VAL A 35 -21.01 -26.66 -25.12
CA VAL A 35 -21.29 -28.10 -25.17
C VAL A 35 -21.24 -28.60 -26.62
N GLY A 36 -20.48 -29.67 -26.83
CA GLY A 36 -20.26 -30.29 -28.14
C GLY A 36 -19.13 -29.65 -28.96
N LYS A 37 -18.53 -28.54 -28.53
CA LYS A 37 -17.37 -27.95 -29.20
C LYS A 37 -16.08 -28.65 -28.81
N LYS A 38 -15.17 -28.83 -29.77
CA LYS A 38 -13.79 -29.22 -29.49
C LYS A 38 -12.99 -28.01 -29.00
N VAL A 39 -12.30 -28.17 -27.89
CA VAL A 39 -11.52 -27.09 -27.25
C VAL A 39 -10.11 -27.57 -26.91
N HIS A 40 -9.14 -26.66 -27.02
CA HIS A 40 -7.75 -26.88 -26.61
C HIS A 40 -7.45 -25.98 -25.42
N LEU A 41 -7.13 -26.60 -24.29
CA LEU A 41 -6.85 -25.92 -23.03
C LEU A 41 -5.41 -26.18 -22.59
N TYR A 42 -4.79 -25.16 -22.00
CA TYR A 42 -3.43 -25.21 -21.46
C TYR A 42 -3.44 -24.66 -20.05
N GLY A 43 -2.85 -25.38 -19.11
CA GLY A 43 -2.82 -24.98 -17.71
C GLY A 43 -1.99 -25.92 -16.84
N TRP A 44 -2.08 -25.69 -15.53
CA TRP A 44 -1.44 -26.52 -14.51
C TRP A 44 -2.48 -27.43 -13.89
N VAL A 45 -2.11 -28.70 -13.70
CA VAL A 45 -2.93 -29.64 -12.94
C VAL A 45 -2.88 -29.23 -11.46
N LEU A 46 -4.02 -28.79 -10.94
CA LEU A 46 -4.14 -28.35 -9.56
C LEU A 46 -4.39 -29.52 -8.61
N LYS A 47 -5.32 -30.41 -8.99
CA LYS A 47 -5.73 -31.54 -8.18
C LYS A 47 -6.12 -32.71 -9.06
N ASN A 48 -5.68 -33.89 -8.66
CA ASN A 48 -6.22 -35.16 -9.13
C ASN A 48 -7.24 -35.66 -8.09
N ARG A 49 -8.42 -36.09 -8.55
CA ARG A 49 -9.52 -36.56 -7.68
C ARG A 49 -10.02 -37.92 -8.14
N TYR A 50 -10.62 -38.66 -7.21
CA TYR A 50 -11.24 -39.97 -7.46
C TYR A 50 -10.27 -40.93 -8.16
N ASN A 51 -9.09 -41.15 -7.58
CA ASN A 51 -8.06 -42.08 -8.08
C ASN A 51 -7.70 -41.91 -9.55
N GLY A 52 -7.64 -40.67 -10.07
CA GLY A 52 -7.33 -40.44 -11.47
C GLY A 52 -8.54 -40.36 -12.40
N SER A 53 -9.77 -40.35 -11.88
CA SER A 53 -10.96 -40.19 -12.74
C SER A 53 -11.16 -38.72 -13.18
N PHE A 54 -10.67 -37.75 -12.40
CA PHE A 54 -10.80 -36.32 -12.73
C PHE A 54 -9.53 -35.53 -12.43
N ILE A 55 -9.26 -34.54 -13.27
CA ILE A 55 -8.29 -33.49 -13.02
C ILE A 55 -8.97 -32.13 -12.93
N ILE A 56 -8.43 -31.26 -12.09
CA ILE A 56 -8.73 -29.83 -12.12
C ILE A 56 -7.58 -29.16 -12.83
N LEU A 57 -7.83 -28.65 -14.04
CA LEU A 57 -6.89 -27.85 -14.81
C LEU A 57 -7.11 -26.38 -14.46
N HIS A 58 -6.04 -25.66 -14.16
CA HIS A 58 -6.10 -24.25 -13.78
C HIS A 58 -5.16 -23.41 -14.63
N ASP A 59 -5.63 -22.25 -15.05
CA ASP A 59 -4.80 -21.18 -15.61
C ASP A 59 -5.11 -19.85 -14.90
N LYS A 60 -4.56 -18.74 -15.39
CA LYS A 60 -4.79 -17.41 -14.81
C LYS A 60 -6.28 -17.02 -14.73
N TYR A 61 -7.11 -17.53 -15.63
CA TYR A 61 -8.49 -17.09 -15.83
C TYR A 61 -9.50 -17.93 -15.03
N GLY A 62 -9.06 -19.06 -14.48
CA GLY A 62 -9.88 -19.89 -13.61
C GLY A 62 -9.46 -21.35 -13.66
N PHE A 63 -10.41 -22.21 -13.35
CA PHE A 63 -10.21 -23.65 -13.36
C PHE A 63 -11.35 -24.34 -14.09
N VAL A 64 -11.04 -25.50 -14.66
CA VAL A 64 -12.02 -26.41 -15.21
C VAL A 64 -11.77 -27.83 -14.74
N GLN A 65 -12.86 -28.58 -14.59
CA GLN A 65 -12.81 -29.98 -14.27
C GLN A 65 -12.86 -30.80 -15.56
N ALA A 66 -11.85 -31.63 -15.77
CA ALA A 66 -11.78 -32.53 -16.90
C ALA A 66 -11.78 -33.98 -16.42
N ARG A 67 -12.56 -34.82 -17.11
CA ARG A 67 -12.71 -36.25 -16.85
C ARG A 67 -11.66 -37.00 -17.67
N LEU A 68 -10.86 -37.81 -16.98
CA LEU A 68 -9.93 -38.71 -17.65
C LEU A 68 -10.71 -39.95 -18.16
N PRO A 69 -10.27 -40.56 -19.26
CA PRO A 69 -10.84 -41.83 -19.70
C PRO A 69 -10.62 -42.89 -18.61
N SER A 70 -11.68 -43.34 -17.96
CA SER A 70 -11.66 -44.42 -16.96
C SER A 70 -12.86 -45.36 -17.15
N GLU A 71 -12.73 -46.62 -16.72
CA GLU A 71 -13.78 -47.66 -16.84
C GLU A 71 -15.02 -47.41 -15.95
N SER A 72 -14.98 -46.43 -15.07
CA SER A 72 -16.06 -46.10 -14.13
C SER A 72 -17.18 -45.29 -14.79
N ASN A 73 -18.44 -45.74 -14.64
CA ASN A 73 -19.65 -45.03 -15.06
C ASN A 73 -19.94 -43.80 -14.16
N LEU A 74 -19.09 -42.78 -14.22
CA LEU A 74 -19.26 -41.50 -13.50
C LEU A 74 -19.89 -40.41 -14.38
N LYS A 75 -20.83 -40.80 -15.26
CA LYS A 75 -21.46 -39.92 -16.26
C LYS A 75 -22.32 -38.80 -15.64
N ASP A 76 -22.74 -38.96 -14.39
CA ASP A 76 -23.72 -38.06 -13.75
C ASP A 76 -23.10 -36.89 -12.95
N LEU A 77 -21.77 -36.70 -12.99
CA LEU A 77 -21.16 -35.50 -12.42
C LEU A 77 -21.29 -34.30 -13.37
N ALA A 78 -22.09 -33.31 -12.96
CA ALA A 78 -22.35 -32.10 -13.73
C ALA A 78 -21.09 -31.31 -14.13
N ALA A 79 -21.14 -30.74 -15.35
CA ALA A 79 -20.19 -29.79 -15.93
C ALA A 79 -18.73 -30.27 -16.01
N THR A 80 -18.49 -31.39 -16.69
CA THR A 80 -17.14 -31.93 -16.94
C THR A 80 -16.79 -31.90 -18.42
N ILE A 81 -15.52 -31.64 -18.74
CA ILE A 81 -14.98 -31.81 -20.09
C ILE A 81 -14.49 -33.24 -20.23
N GLU A 82 -14.83 -33.93 -21.32
CA GLU A 82 -14.22 -35.20 -21.67
C GLU A 82 -12.88 -34.96 -22.39
N ILE A 83 -11.81 -35.56 -21.87
CA ILE A 83 -10.47 -35.43 -22.44
C ILE A 83 -10.34 -36.37 -23.65
N GLU A 84 -10.27 -35.81 -24.86
CA GLU A 84 -9.97 -36.58 -26.08
C GLU A 84 -8.47 -36.93 -26.17
N SER A 85 -7.58 -36.00 -25.78
CA SER A 85 -6.14 -36.21 -25.70
C SER A 85 -5.53 -35.40 -24.55
N LEU A 86 -4.45 -35.93 -23.96
CA LEU A 86 -3.69 -35.28 -22.89
C LEU A 86 -2.21 -35.36 -23.20
N GLU A 87 -1.55 -34.20 -23.27
CA GLU A 87 -0.10 -34.08 -23.40
C GLU A 87 0.48 -33.45 -22.13
N ILE A 88 1.49 -34.09 -21.54
CA ILE A 88 2.22 -33.54 -20.39
C ILE A 88 3.40 -32.73 -20.93
N LEU A 89 3.23 -31.42 -21.02
CA LEU A 89 4.29 -30.50 -21.50
C LEU A 89 5.49 -30.44 -20.55
N ASN A 90 5.26 -30.52 -19.24
CA ASN A 90 6.33 -30.50 -18.24
C ASN A 90 5.89 -31.18 -16.94
N LYS A 91 6.81 -31.95 -16.32
CA LYS A 91 6.58 -32.63 -15.04
C LYS A 91 7.06 -31.74 -13.88
N CYS A 92 6.29 -31.68 -12.81
CA CYS A 92 6.64 -30.94 -11.60
C CYS A 92 6.56 -31.87 -10.39
N SER A 93 7.70 -32.17 -9.78
CA SER A 93 7.81 -33.15 -8.69
C SER A 93 7.69 -32.54 -7.29
N ASN A 94 7.95 -31.23 -7.14
CA ASN A 94 8.01 -30.57 -5.82
C ASN A 94 7.20 -29.27 -5.81
N ILE A 95 6.00 -29.31 -5.23
CA ILE A 95 5.19 -28.11 -4.98
C ILE A 95 5.54 -27.59 -3.58
N PRO A 96 6.19 -26.42 -3.45
CA PRO A 96 6.71 -25.95 -2.17
C PRO A 96 5.60 -25.59 -1.16
N PHE A 97 4.45 -25.15 -1.64
CA PHE A 97 3.26 -24.82 -0.84
C PHE A 97 2.01 -24.81 -1.71
N PRO A 98 0.80 -24.94 -1.13
CA PRO A 98 -0.46 -24.84 -1.87
C PRO A 98 -0.60 -23.51 -2.59
N VAL A 99 -0.99 -23.56 -3.87
CA VAL A 99 -1.19 -22.37 -4.74
C VAL A 99 -2.65 -21.90 -4.71
N ILE A 100 -3.59 -22.80 -4.41
CA ILE A 100 -5.02 -22.50 -4.35
C ILE A 100 -5.59 -23.02 -3.02
N GLY A 101 -6.37 -22.17 -2.37
CA GLY A 101 -7.00 -22.40 -1.09
C GLY A 101 -7.09 -21.07 -0.36
N ASN A 102 -8.24 -20.80 0.27
CA ASN A 102 -8.34 -19.75 1.26
C ASN A 102 -7.44 -20.17 2.43
N LEU A 103 -6.13 -19.86 2.35
CA LEU A 103 -5.35 -19.72 3.56
C LEU A 103 -6.11 -18.65 4.34
N LYS A 104 -6.73 -19.08 5.45
CA LYS A 104 -7.21 -18.11 6.43
C LYS A 104 -6.04 -17.17 6.72
N PRO A 105 -6.28 -15.87 6.92
CA PRO A 105 -5.26 -14.94 7.37
C PRO A 105 -4.89 -15.29 8.82
N GLU A 106 -4.31 -16.46 9.04
CA GLU A 106 -3.50 -16.73 10.21
C GLU A 106 -2.22 -15.91 10.04
N ALA A 107 -1.66 -15.43 11.16
CA ALA A 107 -0.43 -14.66 11.13
C ALA A 107 0.67 -15.50 10.47
N GLU A 108 1.04 -15.13 9.25
CA GLU A 108 2.04 -15.84 8.47
C GLU A 108 3.36 -15.85 9.25
N THR A 109 3.89 -17.03 9.48
CA THR A 109 5.16 -17.18 10.19
C THR A 109 6.32 -16.68 9.33
N GLU A 110 7.40 -16.22 9.95
CA GLU A 110 8.60 -15.79 9.24
C GLU A 110 9.14 -16.89 8.29
N ILE A 111 9.02 -18.15 8.70
CA ILE A 111 9.45 -19.33 7.92
C ILE A 111 8.62 -19.45 6.64
N GLU A 112 7.30 -19.29 6.73
CA GLU A 112 6.39 -19.34 5.57
C GLU A 112 6.66 -18.18 4.61
N LEU A 113 6.83 -16.97 5.14
CA LEU A 113 7.17 -15.80 4.34
C LEU A 113 8.49 -16.00 3.58
N ARG A 114 9.55 -16.45 4.27
CA ARG A 114 10.84 -16.77 3.62
C ARG A 114 10.67 -17.81 2.52
N LYS A 115 9.90 -18.86 2.76
CA LYS A 115 9.63 -19.90 1.76
C LYS A 115 8.92 -19.33 0.53
N ARG A 116 7.93 -18.44 0.71
CA ARG A 116 7.25 -17.74 -0.40
C ARG A 116 8.18 -16.83 -1.18
N LEU A 117 9.10 -16.14 -0.52
CA LEU A 117 10.09 -15.29 -1.19
C LEU A 117 11.12 -16.12 -1.97
N THR A 118 11.60 -17.23 -1.40
CA THR A 118 12.50 -18.17 -2.10
C THR A 118 11.83 -18.75 -3.34
N PHE A 119 10.57 -19.15 -3.22
CA PHE A 119 9.79 -19.71 -4.33
C PHE A 119 8.78 -18.70 -4.89
N ARG A 120 9.21 -17.43 -5.06
CA ARG A 120 8.31 -16.33 -5.46
C ARG A 120 7.55 -16.62 -6.74
N TYR A 121 8.17 -17.31 -7.70
CA TYR A 121 7.52 -17.73 -8.95
C TYR A 121 6.34 -18.69 -8.75
N PHE A 122 6.31 -19.49 -7.67
CA PHE A 122 5.14 -20.27 -7.26
C PHE A 122 4.13 -19.39 -6.54
N ASP A 123 4.57 -18.51 -5.64
CA ASP A 123 3.69 -17.61 -4.89
C ASP A 123 2.94 -16.63 -5.81
N LEU A 124 3.57 -16.23 -6.91
CA LEU A 124 2.96 -15.40 -7.94
C LEU A 124 1.78 -16.09 -8.63
N ARG A 125 1.62 -17.40 -8.54
CA ARG A 125 0.45 -18.10 -9.11
C ARG A 125 -0.81 -17.98 -8.27
N LYS A 126 -0.68 -17.53 -7.01
CA LYS A 126 -1.85 -17.29 -6.13
C LYS A 126 -2.71 -16.15 -6.68
N THR A 127 -4.02 -16.27 -6.54
CA THR A 127 -5.00 -15.27 -6.99
C THR A 127 -4.72 -13.89 -6.38
N GLU A 128 -4.35 -13.83 -5.10
CA GLU A 128 -4.04 -12.57 -4.43
C GLU A 128 -2.79 -11.87 -5.03
N SER A 129 -1.69 -12.62 -5.21
CA SER A 129 -0.47 -12.11 -5.84
C SER A 129 -0.74 -11.59 -7.26
N GLN A 130 -1.49 -12.36 -8.05
CA GLN A 130 -1.92 -11.91 -9.38
C GLN A 130 -2.77 -10.65 -9.30
N ARG A 131 -3.76 -10.58 -8.39
CA ARG A 131 -4.62 -9.42 -8.21
C ARG A 131 -3.82 -8.15 -7.91
N ILE A 132 -2.82 -8.23 -7.04
CA ILE A 132 -1.95 -7.09 -6.68
C ILE A 132 -1.16 -6.59 -7.90
N LEU A 133 -0.59 -7.51 -8.70
CA LEU A 133 0.15 -7.13 -9.91
C LEU A 133 -0.75 -6.47 -10.96
N HIS A 134 -1.95 -7.01 -11.18
CA HIS A 134 -2.92 -6.41 -12.11
C HIS A 134 -3.41 -5.05 -11.61
N LEU A 135 -3.66 -4.92 -10.31
CA LEU A 135 -4.04 -3.65 -9.70
C LEU A 135 -2.95 -2.60 -9.95
N ARG A 136 -1.68 -2.92 -9.66
CA ARG A 136 -0.55 -2.04 -9.94
C ARG A 136 -0.48 -1.64 -11.42
N ALA A 137 -0.56 -2.62 -12.33
CA ALA A 137 -0.51 -2.35 -13.77
C ALA A 137 -1.66 -1.45 -14.24
N ASN A 138 -2.87 -1.67 -13.73
CA ASN A 138 -4.05 -0.87 -14.07
C ASN A 138 -3.95 0.56 -13.53
N VAL A 139 -3.49 0.75 -12.29
CA VAL A 139 -3.25 2.08 -11.71
C VAL A 139 -2.22 2.83 -12.55
N VAL A 140 -1.06 2.23 -12.83
CA VAL A 140 -0.02 2.86 -13.65
C VAL A 140 -0.53 3.18 -15.06
N LYS A 141 -1.29 2.28 -15.69
CA LYS A 141 -1.93 2.54 -16.99
C LYS A 141 -2.84 3.76 -16.95
N LYS A 142 -3.66 3.91 -15.90
CA LYS A 142 -4.56 5.07 -15.77
C LYS A 142 -3.78 6.36 -15.47
N ILE A 143 -2.70 6.29 -14.69
CA ILE A 143 -1.78 7.41 -14.48
C ILE A 143 -1.20 7.89 -15.82
N ARG A 144 -0.65 6.98 -16.63
CA ARG A 144 -0.12 7.32 -17.97
C ARG A 144 -1.16 8.02 -18.84
N ARG A 145 -2.36 7.44 -18.95
CA ARG A 145 -3.47 8.07 -19.72
C ARG A 145 -3.85 9.45 -19.21
N CYS A 146 -3.97 9.63 -17.89
CA CYS A 146 -4.27 10.93 -17.30
C CYS A 146 -3.20 11.96 -17.66
N LEU A 147 -1.92 11.59 -17.55
CA LEU A 147 -0.79 12.48 -17.83
C LEU A 147 -0.63 12.78 -19.33
N GLU A 148 -0.66 11.75 -20.18
CA GLU A 148 -0.43 11.86 -21.62
C GLU A 148 -1.67 12.36 -22.37
N ASP A 149 -2.78 11.61 -22.29
CA ASP A 149 -3.96 11.84 -23.13
C ASP A 149 -4.70 13.12 -22.73
N GLU A 150 -4.71 13.47 -21.43
CA GLU A 150 -5.50 14.58 -20.91
C GLU A 150 -4.68 15.81 -20.51
N LEU A 151 -3.44 15.63 -20.02
CA LEU A 151 -2.65 16.70 -19.42
C LEU A 151 -1.41 17.10 -20.23
N GLY A 152 -1.14 16.43 -21.36
CA GLY A 152 -0.09 16.78 -22.30
C GLY A 152 1.34 16.57 -21.79
N PHE A 153 1.54 15.65 -20.84
CA PHE A 153 2.86 15.26 -20.39
C PHE A 153 3.54 14.32 -21.37
N ILE A 154 4.87 14.34 -21.36
CA ILE A 154 5.71 13.46 -22.17
C ILE A 154 6.51 12.53 -21.25
N GLU A 155 6.40 11.21 -21.47
CA GLU A 155 7.24 10.23 -20.76
C GLU A 155 8.66 10.31 -21.35
N VAL A 156 9.64 10.71 -20.53
CA VAL A 156 11.05 10.73 -20.94
C VAL A 156 11.86 9.83 -20.01
N GLU A 157 12.60 8.90 -20.60
CA GLU A 157 13.49 8.05 -19.81
C GLU A 157 14.79 8.77 -19.48
N THR A 158 15.16 8.79 -18.20
CA THR A 158 16.41 9.39 -17.73
C THR A 158 17.46 8.32 -17.38
N PRO A 159 18.78 8.61 -17.50
CA PRO A 159 19.82 7.63 -17.24
C PRO A 159 19.83 7.05 -15.81
N THR A 160 20.05 5.73 -15.70
CA THR A 160 20.23 5.01 -14.43
C THR A 160 21.67 5.02 -13.91
N LEU A 161 22.66 5.15 -14.79
CA LEU A 161 24.05 5.35 -14.40
C LEU A 161 24.30 6.86 -14.39
N ALA A 162 24.23 7.46 -13.20
CA ALA A 162 24.33 8.90 -13.01
C ALA A 162 25.62 9.28 -12.28
N ALA A 163 25.93 10.59 -12.27
CA ALA A 163 26.94 11.13 -11.39
C ALA A 163 26.41 11.22 -9.94
N HIS A 164 27.33 11.19 -8.98
CA HIS A 164 27.00 11.36 -7.56
C HIS A 164 26.33 12.71 -7.29
N THR A 165 25.26 12.71 -6.49
CA THR A 165 24.53 13.93 -6.11
C THR A 165 24.68 14.20 -4.61
N PRO A 166 25.33 15.31 -4.18
CA PRO A 166 25.51 15.59 -2.75
C PRO A 166 24.19 15.97 -2.06
N GLY A 167 24.08 15.66 -0.76
CA GLY A 167 22.99 16.12 0.11
C GLY A 167 21.75 15.21 0.23
N GLY A 168 21.79 14.01 -0.37
CA GLY A 168 20.71 13.02 -0.33
C GLY A 168 20.94 11.85 0.63
N ALA A 169 20.21 10.76 0.39
CA ALA A 169 20.44 9.45 0.99
C ALA A 169 21.78 8.85 0.53
N ALA A 170 22.21 7.77 1.16
CA ALA A 170 23.36 7.02 0.66
C ALA A 170 23.03 6.38 -0.71
N GLU A 171 24.02 6.41 -1.60
CA GLU A 171 23.88 5.98 -3.00
C GLU A 171 24.55 4.62 -3.22
N PHE A 172 23.91 3.77 -4.02
CA PHE A 172 24.58 2.58 -4.55
C PHE A 172 25.58 3.01 -5.62
N ILE A 173 26.80 2.49 -5.54
CA ILE A 173 27.87 2.75 -6.50
C ILE A 173 28.00 1.61 -7.51
N VAL A 174 28.28 1.95 -8.76
CA VAL A 174 28.58 1.02 -9.84
C VAL A 174 30.00 1.30 -10.33
N PRO A 175 30.99 0.46 -9.96
CA PRO A 175 32.35 0.61 -10.44
C PRO A 175 32.43 0.50 -11.96
N THR A 176 33.27 1.33 -12.57
CA THR A 176 33.56 1.23 -14.01
C THR A 176 34.83 0.43 -14.25
N GLN A 177 35.10 0.09 -15.51
CA GLN A 177 36.40 -0.48 -15.90
C GLN A 177 37.53 0.55 -15.85
N ILE A 178 37.22 1.85 -15.78
CA ILE A 178 38.21 2.92 -15.70
C ILE A 178 38.58 3.11 -14.23
N HIS A 179 39.87 2.98 -13.93
CA HIS A 179 40.36 3.10 -12.56
C HIS A 179 39.99 4.45 -11.93
N GLY A 180 39.44 4.40 -10.71
CA GLY A 180 39.04 5.59 -9.96
C GLY A 180 37.69 6.19 -10.37
N GLN A 181 36.98 5.63 -11.36
CA GLN A 181 35.66 6.11 -11.78
C GLN A 181 34.54 5.16 -11.36
N VAL A 182 33.46 5.74 -10.84
CA VAL A 182 32.24 5.07 -10.42
C VAL A 182 31.03 5.86 -10.92
N TYR A 183 29.94 5.14 -11.21
CA TYR A 183 28.61 5.75 -11.32
C TYR A 183 27.87 5.61 -10.00
N SER A 184 26.86 6.45 -9.81
CA SER A 184 25.85 6.32 -8.77
C SER A 184 24.51 5.92 -9.38
N LEU A 185 23.78 5.03 -8.71
CA LEU A 185 22.37 4.79 -9.04
C LEU A 185 21.52 5.95 -8.50
N PRO A 186 20.56 6.49 -9.28
CA PRO A 186 19.84 7.69 -8.92
C PRO A 186 18.83 7.45 -7.80
N GLN A 187 18.80 8.37 -6.85
CA GLN A 187 17.79 8.41 -5.77
C GLN A 187 16.43 8.90 -6.27
N SER A 188 16.45 9.70 -7.34
CA SER A 188 15.33 10.15 -8.17
C SER A 188 15.90 10.81 -9.44
N PRO A 189 15.10 11.03 -10.50
CA PRO A 189 15.52 11.78 -11.69
C PRO A 189 15.67 13.30 -11.49
N GLN A 190 15.87 13.78 -10.25
CA GLN A 190 15.75 15.20 -9.88
C GLN A 190 16.56 16.17 -10.75
N ILE A 191 17.83 15.85 -11.03
CA ILE A 191 18.67 16.72 -11.87
C ILE A 191 18.19 16.67 -13.32
N TYR A 192 17.87 15.48 -13.83
CA TYR A 192 17.46 15.30 -15.22
C TYR A 192 16.13 15.99 -15.53
N LYS A 193 15.13 15.88 -14.65
CA LYS A 193 13.84 16.53 -14.86
C LYS A 193 13.96 18.06 -14.85
N GLN A 194 14.86 18.62 -14.04
CA GLN A 194 15.19 20.05 -14.06
C GLN A 194 15.87 20.46 -15.36
N LEU A 195 16.83 19.66 -15.87
CA LEU A 195 17.45 19.89 -17.18
C LEU A 195 16.42 19.85 -18.32
N LEU A 196 15.42 18.97 -18.24
CA LEU A 196 14.32 18.91 -19.22
C LEU A 196 13.45 20.17 -19.19
N MET A 197 13.23 20.77 -18.02
CA MET A 197 12.53 22.07 -17.93
C MET A 197 13.36 23.20 -18.55
N ILE A 198 14.68 23.24 -18.29
CA ILE A 198 15.60 24.18 -18.95
C ILE A 198 15.60 23.97 -20.47
N GLY A 199 15.53 22.71 -20.91
CA GLY A 199 15.42 22.28 -22.30
C GLY A 199 14.05 22.52 -22.94
N GLN A 200 13.14 23.25 -22.29
CA GLN A 200 11.83 23.64 -22.81
C GLN A 200 10.86 22.47 -23.07
N LEU A 201 10.97 21.37 -22.31
CA LEU A 201 9.98 20.27 -22.42
C LEU A 201 8.60 20.65 -21.84
N ASP A 202 8.54 21.67 -20.97
CA ASP A 202 7.36 22.18 -20.24
C ASP A 202 6.70 21.19 -19.28
N ARG A 203 6.44 19.93 -19.68
CA ARG A 203 5.72 18.90 -18.91
C ARG A 203 6.37 17.53 -19.06
N TYR A 204 7.06 17.12 -18.01
CA TYR A 204 7.78 15.86 -17.93
C TYR A 204 7.11 14.90 -16.95
N TYR A 205 7.07 13.62 -17.31
CA TYR A 205 6.88 12.58 -16.32
C TYR A 205 7.71 11.33 -16.60
N GLN A 206 7.88 10.50 -15.57
CA GLN A 206 8.46 9.16 -15.72
C GLN A 206 7.98 8.22 -14.61
N ILE A 207 7.69 6.96 -14.98
CA ILE A 207 7.57 5.87 -13.99
C ILE A 207 8.99 5.34 -13.67
N ALA A 208 9.74 6.11 -12.88
CA ALA A 208 11.18 5.93 -12.67
C ALA A 208 11.53 4.85 -11.63
N ARG A 209 12.59 4.08 -11.88
CA ARG A 209 13.26 3.26 -10.85
C ARG A 209 14.24 4.12 -10.06
N CYS A 210 14.19 3.98 -8.74
CA CYS A 210 14.98 4.77 -7.80
C CYS A 210 15.66 3.84 -6.79
N TYR A 211 16.83 4.24 -6.35
CA TYR A 211 17.72 3.42 -5.52
C TYR A 211 18.20 4.21 -4.31
N ARG A 212 18.11 3.61 -3.12
CA ARG A 212 18.61 4.21 -1.87
C ARG A 212 19.26 3.15 -1.01
N ASP A 213 20.52 3.36 -0.64
CA ASP A 213 21.26 2.47 0.24
C ASP A 213 20.97 2.81 1.72
N GLU A 214 19.71 2.64 2.10
CA GLU A 214 19.22 2.90 3.46
C GLU A 214 18.79 1.62 4.17
N SER A 215 18.69 1.69 5.50
CA SER A 215 18.11 0.62 6.32
C SER A 215 16.69 0.27 5.85
N ILE A 216 16.46 -1.03 5.61
CA ILE A 216 15.17 -1.56 5.18
C ILE A 216 14.15 -1.44 6.32
N ARG A 217 12.90 -1.09 5.98
CA ARG A 217 11.73 -1.11 6.87
C ARG A 217 10.58 -1.83 6.16
N GLY A 218 9.49 -2.13 6.88
CA GLY A 218 8.34 -2.84 6.31
C GLY A 218 7.75 -2.19 5.05
N ASP A 219 7.90 -0.88 4.90
CA ASP A 219 7.45 -0.06 3.78
C ASP A 219 8.60 0.52 2.91
N ARG A 220 9.86 0.12 3.15
CA ARG A 220 11.05 0.67 2.45
C ARG A 220 11.87 -0.43 1.81
N GLN A 221 11.98 -0.39 0.49
CA GLN A 221 12.85 -1.26 -0.29
C GLN A 221 14.03 -0.44 -0.85
N PRO A 222 15.23 -1.04 -1.01
CA PRO A 222 16.39 -0.34 -1.56
C PRO A 222 16.19 0.06 -3.02
N GLU A 223 15.40 -0.72 -3.77
CA GLU A 223 14.92 -0.41 -5.11
C GLU A 223 13.41 -0.21 -5.07
N PHE A 224 12.94 0.92 -5.59
CA PHE A 224 11.51 1.24 -5.64
C PHE A 224 11.17 2.04 -6.89
N THR A 225 9.87 2.21 -7.14
CA THR A 225 9.37 2.94 -8.32
C THR A 225 8.68 4.21 -7.87
N GLN A 226 8.99 5.32 -8.52
CA GLN A 226 8.32 6.61 -8.33
C GLN A 226 7.50 6.97 -9.57
N VAL A 227 6.45 7.76 -9.36
CA VAL A 227 5.83 8.56 -10.42
C VAL A 227 6.48 9.93 -10.30
N ASP A 228 7.48 10.19 -11.12
CA ASP A 228 8.22 11.44 -11.12
C ASP A 228 7.59 12.40 -12.13
N LEU A 229 7.45 13.67 -11.74
CA LEU A 229 6.75 14.71 -12.47
C LEU A 229 7.54 16.01 -12.35
N GLU A 230 7.53 16.81 -13.41
CA GLU A 230 8.03 18.18 -13.39
C GLU A 230 7.25 19.04 -14.41
N LEU A 231 6.94 20.28 -14.04
CA LEU A 231 6.26 21.23 -14.92
C LEU A 231 6.90 22.62 -14.81
N SER A 232 6.94 23.35 -15.93
CA SER A 232 7.36 24.75 -15.99
C SER A 232 6.18 25.71 -15.73
N PHE A 233 6.51 26.94 -15.29
CA PHE A 233 5.55 28.07 -15.15
C PHE A 233 4.28 27.78 -14.34
N VAL A 234 4.43 27.02 -13.24
CA VAL A 234 3.31 26.50 -12.45
C VAL A 234 3.38 26.98 -11.00
N SER A 235 2.24 27.17 -10.35
CA SER A 235 2.15 27.43 -8.92
C SER A 235 2.01 26.14 -8.10
N GLN A 236 2.27 26.22 -6.79
CA GLN A 236 2.05 25.10 -5.88
C GLN A 236 0.61 24.58 -5.92
N ASP A 237 -0.39 25.48 -5.95
CA ASP A 237 -1.81 25.09 -5.98
C ASP A 237 -2.17 24.31 -7.25
N GLN A 238 -1.62 24.72 -8.38
CA GLN A 238 -1.83 24.02 -9.65
C GLN A 238 -1.21 22.63 -9.65
N ILE A 239 -0.01 22.46 -9.08
CA ILE A 239 0.61 21.13 -8.90
C ILE A 239 -0.25 20.26 -7.99
N LEU A 240 -0.73 20.79 -6.85
CA LEU A 240 -1.58 20.03 -5.94
C LEU A 240 -2.88 19.58 -6.61
N SER A 241 -3.56 20.47 -7.34
CA SER A 241 -4.78 20.12 -8.09
C SER A 241 -4.53 19.07 -9.17
N LEU A 242 -3.37 19.12 -9.84
CA LEU A 242 -2.96 18.10 -10.80
C LEU A 242 -2.78 16.72 -10.12
N LEU A 243 -2.10 16.68 -8.97
CA LEU A 243 -1.89 15.45 -8.22
C LEU A 243 -3.22 14.88 -7.71
N GLU A 244 -4.12 15.73 -7.21
CA GLU A 244 -5.48 15.33 -6.80
C GLU A 244 -6.24 14.68 -7.96
N LYS A 245 -6.24 15.32 -9.14
CA LYS A 245 -6.85 14.76 -10.37
C LYS A 245 -6.23 13.41 -10.74
N MET A 246 -4.91 13.32 -10.80
CA MET A 246 -4.20 12.08 -11.14
C MET A 246 -4.57 10.93 -10.19
N ILE A 247 -4.65 11.19 -8.88
CA ILE A 247 -5.05 10.19 -7.88
C ILE A 247 -6.51 9.74 -8.09
N ILE A 248 -7.42 10.70 -8.31
CA ILE A 248 -8.85 10.43 -8.52
C ILE A 248 -9.10 9.61 -9.78
N ASP A 249 -8.44 9.95 -10.88
CA ASP A 249 -8.64 9.31 -12.18
C ASP A 249 -7.99 7.93 -12.24
N SER A 250 -6.85 7.76 -11.57
CA SER A 250 -6.18 6.47 -11.47
C SER A 250 -6.75 5.56 -10.38
N TRP A 251 -7.70 6.02 -9.58
CA TRP A 251 -8.27 5.25 -8.48
C TRP A 251 -8.89 3.92 -8.99
N PRO A 252 -8.60 2.78 -8.33
CA PRO A 252 -9.14 1.50 -8.74
C PRO A 252 -10.67 1.44 -8.61
N GLU A 253 -11.36 1.01 -9.67
CA GLU A 253 -12.83 0.83 -9.67
C GLU A 253 -13.28 -0.19 -8.62
N THR A 254 -12.49 -1.25 -8.40
CA THR A 254 -12.75 -2.25 -7.35
C THR A 254 -12.70 -1.66 -5.93
N MET A 255 -12.22 -0.43 -5.77
CA MET A 255 -12.13 0.30 -4.51
C MET A 255 -12.91 1.62 -4.56
N ALA A 256 -13.93 1.72 -5.42
CA ALA A 256 -14.72 2.94 -5.60
C ALA A 256 -15.34 3.46 -4.29
N SER A 257 -15.74 2.57 -3.38
CA SER A 257 -16.27 2.94 -2.05
C SER A 257 -15.26 3.66 -1.14
N HIS A 258 -13.96 3.54 -1.43
CA HIS A 258 -12.88 4.18 -0.69
C HIS A 258 -12.25 5.34 -1.47
N LYS A 259 -12.84 5.72 -2.62
CA LYS A 259 -12.30 6.78 -3.47
C LYS A 259 -12.36 8.12 -2.72
N PRO A 260 -11.23 8.85 -2.61
CA PRO A 260 -11.23 10.16 -1.98
C PRO A 260 -11.99 11.18 -2.83
N THR A 261 -12.50 12.22 -2.19
CA THR A 261 -13.20 13.34 -2.86
C THR A 261 -12.28 14.55 -2.91
N ALA A 262 -12.11 15.15 -4.08
CA ALA A 262 -11.42 16.42 -4.23
C ALA A 262 -12.37 17.62 -3.96
N PRO A 263 -11.85 18.77 -3.50
CA PRO A 263 -10.43 19.01 -3.18
C PRO A 263 -10.00 18.28 -1.89
N PHE A 264 -8.75 17.83 -1.85
CA PHE A 264 -8.23 17.15 -0.65
C PHE A 264 -8.03 18.15 0.49
N GLN A 265 -8.27 17.68 1.72
CA GLN A 265 -7.99 18.49 2.91
C GLN A 265 -6.50 18.84 2.99
N ARG A 266 -6.20 20.12 3.17
CA ARG A 266 -4.83 20.62 3.33
C ARG A 266 -4.57 20.96 4.78
N LEU A 267 -3.42 20.53 5.28
CA LEU A 267 -2.91 20.86 6.60
C LEU A 267 -1.48 21.39 6.42
N SER A 268 -1.16 22.50 7.07
CA SER A 268 0.24 22.88 7.22
C SER A 268 0.98 21.87 8.08
N PHE A 269 2.31 21.83 7.95
CA PHE A 269 3.16 20.97 8.78
C PHE A 269 2.91 21.21 10.27
N ASP A 270 2.84 22.47 10.69
CA ASP A 270 2.64 22.83 12.10
C ASP A 270 1.26 22.39 12.60
N GLU A 271 0.20 22.55 11.80
CA GLU A 271 -1.13 22.03 12.15
C GLU A 271 -1.14 20.51 12.27
N ALA A 272 -0.51 19.80 11.32
CA ALA A 272 -0.45 18.34 11.34
C ALA A 272 0.29 17.82 12.58
N MET A 273 1.42 18.45 12.91
CA MET A 273 2.21 18.12 14.11
C MET A 273 1.48 18.46 15.40
N ILE A 274 0.85 19.64 15.50
CA ILE A 274 0.14 20.08 16.70
C ILE A 274 -1.10 19.23 16.94
N LYS A 275 -1.87 18.91 15.90
CA LYS A 275 -3.16 18.19 16.02
C LYS A 275 -3.00 16.67 16.10
N TYR A 276 -1.95 16.10 15.49
CA TYR A 276 -1.84 14.65 15.31
C TYR A 276 -0.46 14.08 15.63
N GLY A 277 0.55 14.92 15.83
CA GLY A 277 1.90 14.45 16.13
C GLY A 277 2.60 13.78 14.94
N SER A 278 2.12 14.01 13.72
CA SER A 278 2.71 13.42 12.52
C SER A 278 2.52 14.36 11.32
N ASP A 279 3.55 14.42 10.48
CA ASP A 279 3.54 15.06 9.17
C ASP A 279 2.79 14.24 8.09
N LYS A 280 2.35 13.03 8.44
CA LYS A 280 1.49 12.14 7.64
C LYS A 280 0.35 11.58 8.49
N PRO A 281 -0.53 12.45 9.00
CA PRO A 281 -1.54 12.04 9.98
C PRO A 281 -2.58 11.10 9.38
N ASP A 282 -2.91 10.04 10.12
CA ASP A 282 -4.06 9.19 9.79
C ASP A 282 -5.34 9.85 10.31
N LEU A 283 -6.12 10.43 9.40
CA LEU A 283 -7.37 11.14 9.71
C LEU A 283 -8.56 10.21 9.96
N ARG A 284 -8.41 8.89 9.77
CA ARG A 284 -9.45 7.90 10.12
C ARG A 284 -9.58 7.75 11.63
N ILE A 285 -8.52 8.04 12.37
CA ILE A 285 -8.51 8.05 13.83
C ILE A 285 -9.10 9.40 14.29
N PRO A 286 -10.23 9.41 15.01
CA PRO A 286 -10.95 10.66 15.31
C PRO A 286 -10.29 11.52 16.39
N TRP A 287 -9.27 10.99 17.09
CA TRP A 287 -8.65 11.67 18.22
C TRP A 287 -7.73 12.79 17.75
N ILE A 288 -7.97 14.00 18.23
CA ILE A 288 -7.21 15.22 17.94
C ILE A 288 -6.56 15.68 19.24
N PHE A 289 -5.33 16.18 19.14
CA PHE A 289 -4.64 16.75 20.29
C PHE A 289 -5.22 18.12 20.62
N GLU A 290 -5.46 18.35 21.91
CA GLU A 290 -5.86 19.63 22.45
C GLU A 290 -4.77 20.18 23.37
N ASP A 291 -4.49 21.48 23.27
CA ASP A 291 -3.61 22.17 24.19
C ASP A 291 -4.27 22.24 25.58
N CYS A 292 -3.60 21.67 26.58
CA CYS A 292 -3.98 21.66 27.98
C CYS A 292 -2.90 22.27 28.89
N SER A 293 -1.98 23.06 28.30
CA SER A 293 -0.88 23.73 29.02
C SER A 293 -1.40 24.60 30.18
N ALA A 294 -2.56 25.23 30.01
CA ALA A 294 -3.20 26.07 31.03
C ALA A 294 -3.63 25.31 32.30
N ALA A 295 -3.68 23.97 32.28
CA ALA A 295 -3.93 23.17 33.49
C ALA A 295 -2.72 23.13 34.44
N PHE A 296 -1.54 23.54 33.98
CA PHE A 296 -0.30 23.53 34.74
C PHE A 296 0.07 24.94 35.19
N ASN A 297 0.57 25.05 36.44
CA ASN A 297 0.91 26.34 37.05
C ASN A 297 2.17 27.00 36.45
N ASN A 298 2.98 26.26 35.69
CA ASN A 298 4.21 26.78 35.10
C ASN A 298 3.96 27.29 33.66
N PRO A 299 4.18 28.59 33.37
CA PRO A 299 3.97 29.16 32.03
C PRO A 299 4.85 28.55 30.92
N SER A 300 6.00 27.95 31.29
CA SER A 300 6.89 27.31 30.32
C SER A 300 6.45 25.88 29.94
N THR A 301 5.48 25.32 30.67
CA THR A 301 4.97 23.98 30.40
C THR A 301 4.15 23.97 29.11
N LYS A 302 4.46 23.03 28.23
CA LYS A 302 3.64 22.69 27.08
C LYS A 302 3.03 21.31 27.29
N ALA A 303 1.70 21.25 27.25
CA ALA A 303 0.95 20.03 27.45
C ALA A 303 -0.13 19.86 26.39
N TYR A 304 -0.17 18.67 25.80
CA TYR A 304 -1.18 18.30 24.81
C TYR A 304 -1.81 16.98 25.23
N GLY A 305 -3.11 16.83 24.98
CA GLY A 305 -3.81 15.58 25.30
C GLY A 305 -4.87 15.20 24.27
N PHE A 306 -5.19 13.90 24.21
CA PHE A 306 -6.31 13.38 23.44
C PHE A 306 -7.02 12.27 24.21
N VAL A 307 -8.32 12.11 23.95
CA VAL A 307 -9.18 11.15 24.66
C VAL A 307 -9.49 9.96 23.77
N VAL A 308 -9.26 8.77 24.31
CA VAL A 308 -9.80 7.52 23.79
C VAL A 308 -11.06 7.18 24.57
N LYS A 309 -12.21 7.27 23.89
CA LYS A 309 -13.51 6.96 24.47
C LYS A 309 -13.69 5.46 24.67
N ASP A 310 -14.41 5.07 25.72
CA ASP A 310 -14.81 3.67 25.99
C ASP A 310 -13.63 2.66 25.95
N TYR A 311 -12.49 3.03 26.54
CA TYR A 311 -11.25 2.22 26.58
C TYR A 311 -11.41 0.89 27.39
N LYS A 312 -12.63 0.42 27.67
CA LYS A 312 -12.94 -0.79 28.43
C LYS A 312 -14.02 -1.71 27.83
N LYS A 313 -14.44 -1.52 26.58
CA LYS A 313 -15.52 -2.37 26.02
C LYS A 313 -15.11 -3.53 25.11
N ASN A 314 -13.82 -3.71 24.84
CA ASN A 314 -13.32 -4.93 24.21
C ASN A 314 -12.51 -5.73 25.23
N ASP A 315 -13.00 -6.91 25.62
CA ASP A 315 -12.44 -7.87 26.59
C ASP A 315 -11.04 -8.41 26.19
N GLY A 316 -10.04 -7.54 26.13
CA GLY A 316 -8.68 -7.89 25.71
C GLY A 316 -7.65 -6.76 25.70
N LEU A 317 -8.03 -5.52 26.01
CA LEU A 317 -7.10 -4.40 26.04
C LEU A 317 -6.11 -4.49 27.23
N PRO A 318 -4.81 -4.21 27.03
CA PRO A 318 -3.81 -4.30 28.07
C PRO A 318 -4.08 -3.28 29.19
N SER A 319 -3.77 -3.67 30.43
CA SER A 319 -3.72 -2.73 31.55
C SER A 319 -2.76 -1.56 31.23
N PHE A 320 -2.97 -0.40 31.84
CA PHE A 320 -2.15 0.80 31.62
C PHE A 320 -0.63 0.52 31.71
N GLY A 321 -0.20 -0.18 32.76
CA GLY A 321 1.21 -0.55 32.94
C GLY A 321 1.71 -1.49 31.85
N ALA A 322 0.85 -2.39 31.36
CA ALA A 322 1.17 -3.25 30.23
C ALA A 322 1.25 -2.46 28.91
N LEU A 323 0.32 -1.51 28.67
CA LEU A 323 0.33 -0.63 27.51
C LEU A 323 1.61 0.21 27.46
N LYS A 324 1.95 0.91 28.56
CA LYS A 324 3.17 1.73 28.65
C LYS A 324 4.42 0.91 28.38
N ARG A 325 4.52 -0.29 28.98
CA ARG A 325 5.66 -1.20 28.76
C ARG A 325 5.73 -1.69 27.31
N LYS A 326 4.60 -2.04 26.69
CA LYS A 326 4.54 -2.52 25.31
C LYS A 326 4.88 -1.41 24.33
N PHE A 327 4.35 -0.21 24.54
CA PHE A 327 4.66 1.00 23.77
C PHE A 327 6.15 1.34 23.84
N SER A 328 6.75 1.40 25.04
CA SER A 328 8.18 1.67 25.20
C SER A 328 9.07 0.61 24.55
N LYS A 329 8.62 -0.66 24.49
CA LYS A 329 9.34 -1.74 23.81
C LYS A 329 9.28 -1.61 22.28
N LEU A 330 8.14 -1.20 21.74
CA LEU A 330 7.95 -1.02 20.29
C LEU A 330 8.64 0.24 19.76
N TYR A 331 8.74 1.28 20.59
CA TYR A 331 9.18 2.61 20.18
C TYR A 331 10.37 3.13 21.01
N PRO A 332 11.44 2.36 21.24
CA PRO A 332 12.46 2.64 22.28
C PRO A 332 13.22 3.96 22.12
N HIS A 333 13.20 4.57 20.93
CA HIS A 333 13.87 5.83 20.62
C HIS A 333 13.02 7.08 20.92
N TYR A 334 11.77 6.91 21.35
CA TYR A 334 10.84 8.00 21.59
C TYR A 334 10.78 8.42 23.07
N ASP A 335 10.25 9.62 23.32
CA ASP A 335 10.24 10.22 24.65
C ASP A 335 9.03 9.76 25.48
N HIS A 336 9.15 8.54 26.04
CA HIS A 336 8.10 7.97 26.87
C HIS A 336 8.02 8.58 28.28
N LYS A 337 9.06 9.31 28.72
CA LYS A 337 9.11 9.87 30.08
C LYS A 337 8.12 11.01 30.25
N ASN A 338 7.78 11.66 29.15
CA ASN A 338 6.89 12.82 29.12
C ASN A 338 5.45 12.48 28.75
N ILE A 339 5.12 11.19 28.51
CA ILE A 339 3.75 10.74 28.28
C ILE A 339 3.19 10.08 29.55
N ARG A 340 1.99 10.49 29.91
CA ARG A 340 1.15 9.84 30.92
C ARG A 340 -0.18 9.45 30.27
N PHE A 341 -0.82 8.48 30.88
CA PHE A 341 -2.19 8.16 30.57
C PHE A 341 -2.96 8.25 31.88
N ILE A 342 -4.12 8.87 31.83
CA ILE A 342 -4.97 9.21 32.96
C ILE A 342 -6.33 8.58 32.69
N ASN A 343 -6.90 7.91 33.68
CA ASN A 343 -8.28 7.45 33.63
C ASN A 343 -9.05 8.03 34.83
N SER A 344 -10.37 7.96 34.80
CA SER A 344 -11.24 8.52 35.86
C SER A 344 -11.05 7.89 37.25
N LYS A 345 -10.39 6.73 37.36
CA LYS A 345 -10.18 5.99 38.62
C LYS A 345 -8.81 6.24 39.23
N GLU A 346 -7.81 6.54 38.42
CA GLU A 346 -6.45 6.89 38.86
C GLU A 346 -6.45 8.35 39.33
N LYS A 347 -6.29 8.53 40.64
CA LYS A 347 -6.18 9.85 41.26
C LYS A 347 -4.70 10.21 41.43
N GLU A 348 -4.36 11.46 41.14
CA GLU A 348 -3.09 12.13 41.51
C GLU A 348 -1.87 11.78 40.64
N VAL A 349 -2.03 11.75 39.30
CA VAL A 349 -0.92 11.65 38.34
C VAL A 349 -0.08 12.94 38.33
N TYR A 350 -0.72 14.10 38.31
CA TYR A 350 -0.06 15.42 38.40
C TYR A 350 -0.46 16.21 39.66
N GLY A 351 -1.21 15.57 40.56
CA GLY A 351 -1.81 16.19 41.74
C GLY A 351 -3.30 16.50 41.52
N LYS A 352 -4.05 16.52 42.64
CA LYS A 352 -5.53 16.54 42.64
C LYS A 352 -6.13 17.70 41.83
N ASP A 353 -5.55 18.89 41.92
CA ASP A 353 -6.09 20.08 41.26
C ASP A 353 -5.88 20.04 39.74
N ILE A 354 -4.67 19.67 39.29
CA ILE A 354 -4.33 19.57 37.87
C ILE A 354 -5.15 18.46 37.22
N ASP A 355 -5.24 17.29 37.85
CA ASP A 355 -6.01 16.16 37.33
C ASP A 355 -7.50 16.50 37.24
N SER A 356 -8.05 17.21 38.24
CA SER A 356 -9.45 17.65 38.22
C SER A 356 -9.72 18.61 37.06
N ASN A 357 -8.81 19.57 36.81
CA ASN A 357 -8.90 20.49 35.67
C ASN A 357 -8.82 19.74 34.33
N LEU A 358 -7.95 18.74 34.21
CA LEU A 358 -7.83 17.91 33.01
C LEU A 358 -9.10 17.07 32.77
N ILE A 359 -9.63 16.42 33.81
CA ILE A 359 -10.88 15.64 33.74
C ILE A 359 -12.04 16.53 33.29
N GLN A 360 -12.14 17.74 33.82
CA GLN A 360 -13.18 18.70 33.45
C GLN A 360 -13.01 19.20 32.00
N LYS A 361 -11.79 19.61 31.60
CA LYS A 361 -11.50 20.10 30.25
C LYS A 361 -11.86 19.05 29.18
N PHE A 362 -11.40 17.82 29.38
CA PHE A 362 -11.58 16.73 28.42
C PHE A 362 -12.90 15.97 28.60
N LYS A 363 -13.72 16.35 29.59
CA LYS A 363 -15.01 15.71 29.92
C LYS A 363 -14.87 14.19 30.02
N LEU A 364 -13.91 13.74 30.81
CA LEU A 364 -13.59 12.31 30.93
C LEU A 364 -14.69 11.55 31.69
N GLU A 365 -15.16 10.47 31.09
CA GLU A 365 -16.11 9.55 31.69
C GLU A 365 -15.39 8.35 32.36
N LYS A 366 -16.17 7.49 33.03
CA LYS A 366 -15.66 6.41 33.89
C LYS A 366 -14.67 5.46 33.18
N ASP A 367 -14.82 5.30 31.88
CA ASP A 367 -14.09 4.33 31.08
C ASP A 367 -13.28 4.95 29.94
N ASP A 368 -13.11 6.28 29.96
CA ASP A 368 -12.23 6.99 29.04
C ASP A 368 -10.76 6.89 29.46
N LEU A 369 -9.88 7.00 28.47
CA LEU A 369 -8.45 7.14 28.65
C LEU A 369 -7.98 8.46 28.05
N LEU A 370 -7.50 9.37 28.90
CA LEU A 370 -6.77 10.56 28.47
C LEU A 370 -5.30 10.20 28.29
N VAL A 371 -4.75 10.43 27.12
CA VAL A 371 -3.30 10.39 26.88
C VAL A 371 -2.80 11.82 26.89
N ILE A 372 -1.83 12.13 27.74
CA ILE A 372 -1.28 13.47 27.89
C ILE A 372 0.23 13.45 27.77
N GLY A 373 0.77 14.33 26.94
CA GLY A 373 2.19 14.61 26.85
C GLY A 373 2.50 15.95 27.50
N VAL A 374 3.53 16.01 28.34
CA VAL A 374 3.94 17.22 29.07
C VAL A 374 5.45 17.45 28.91
N THR A 375 5.86 18.65 28.50
CA THR A 375 7.28 19.05 28.49
C THR A 375 7.45 20.45 29.08
N ASN A 376 8.55 20.65 29.81
CA ASN A 376 8.94 21.95 30.37
C ASN A 376 10.08 22.62 29.58
N GLU A 377 10.51 22.00 28.48
CA GLU A 377 11.71 22.36 27.71
C GLU A 377 11.40 23.10 26.38
N PRO A 378 12.41 23.71 25.72
CA PRO A 378 12.22 24.55 24.52
C PRO A 378 11.69 23.78 23.29
N GLN A 379 11.38 24.49 22.20
CA GLN A 379 10.75 23.96 20.97
C GLN A 379 11.22 22.57 20.45
N ARG A 380 12.50 22.19 20.63
CA ARG A 380 13.02 20.88 20.20
C ARG A 380 12.45 19.71 21.02
N SER A 381 12.13 19.92 22.30
CA SER A 381 11.46 18.91 23.12
C SER A 381 9.99 18.75 22.71
N LEU A 382 9.33 19.85 22.33
CA LEU A 382 7.93 19.82 21.90
C LEU A 382 7.74 18.97 20.63
N LYS A 383 8.61 19.10 19.63
CA LYS A 383 8.52 18.26 18.41
C LYS A 383 8.65 16.77 18.73
N LYS A 384 9.57 16.40 19.63
CA LYS A 384 9.74 15.01 20.09
C LYS A 384 8.52 14.51 20.87
N LEU A 385 7.95 15.36 21.72
CA LEU A 385 6.75 15.06 22.48
C LEU A 385 5.57 14.77 21.55
N LEU A 386 5.27 15.70 20.63
CA LEU A 386 4.18 15.56 19.67
C LEU A 386 4.36 14.31 18.82
N SER A 387 5.57 14.05 18.31
CA SER A 387 5.86 12.84 17.54
C SER A 387 5.62 11.56 18.35
N THR A 388 6.06 11.52 19.60
CA THR A 388 5.82 10.36 20.48
C THR A 388 4.33 10.16 20.76
N MET A 389 3.59 11.26 20.97
CA MET A 389 2.13 11.21 21.12
C MET A 389 1.44 10.71 19.85
N GLY A 390 1.90 11.11 18.65
CA GLY A 390 1.36 10.64 17.38
C GLY A 390 1.52 9.12 17.20
N HIS A 391 2.68 8.59 17.60
CA HIS A 391 2.90 7.15 17.64
C HIS A 391 2.00 6.44 18.67
N ALA A 392 1.80 7.04 19.85
CA ALA A 392 0.90 6.48 20.87
C ALA A 392 -0.54 6.46 20.38
N ARG A 393 -0.99 7.53 19.71
CA ARG A 393 -2.31 7.64 19.08
C ARG A 393 -2.54 6.53 18.07
N ASN A 394 -1.63 6.34 17.12
CA ASN A 394 -1.78 5.29 16.09
C ASN A 394 -1.73 3.89 16.71
N TYR A 395 -0.80 3.67 17.66
CA TYR A 395 -0.71 2.40 18.38
C TYR A 395 -1.99 2.04 19.12
N LEU A 396 -2.62 3.01 19.78
CA LEU A 396 -3.89 2.81 20.49
C LEU A 396 -5.07 2.55 19.57
N ALA A 397 -5.06 3.08 18.35
CA ALA A 397 -6.12 2.84 17.38
C ALA A 397 -6.01 1.46 16.70
N ASP A 398 -4.81 0.86 16.69
CA ASP A 398 -4.56 -0.49 16.17
C ASP A 398 -4.91 -1.60 17.18
N LEU A 399 -5.14 -1.26 18.45
CA LEU A 399 -5.54 -2.20 19.52
C LEU A 399 -7.05 -2.45 19.51
#